data_AF-A0A7Y0Q3Q9-F1
#
_entry.id   AF-A0A7Y0Q3Q9-F1
#
_cell.length_a   1.000
_cell.length_b   1.000
_cell.length_c   1.000
_cell.angle_alpha   90.00
_cell.angle_beta   90.00
_cell.angle_gamma   90.00
#
_symmetry.space_group_name_H-M   'P 1'
#
loop_
_entity.id
_entity.type
_entity.pdbx_description
1 polymer ?
#
loop_
_entity_poly.entity_id
_entity_poly.type
_entity_poly.pdbx_seq_one_letter_code
_entity_poly.pdbx_strand_id
1 'polypeptide(L)'
;LGASLRTSLRTSLGASLGVSLGASLRTSLGASLGASLGDSLLGQGLVSPSFWGSIDLWWIAFYQFGRYLGVTYAPDAAEKLDIMDAIGQSCGWWYPFEGACIACERPEIIQMEEHPQWSGIYRLHATDGPAVRFRDGWSIYAWHGVRVPAQLIDTPSLITRDDILSEMNAEVRRAMMERLGHDRFASLLDLEPIHEEAWNGQTYTLLRSRERDTVAGDYLQFVRVTCPSTGRVYHLCVPPSVRTAREAVAWSFAMEADEYDPTREA
;
A
#
# COMPACT_ATOMS: atom_id res chain seq x y z
N LEU A 1 -33.91 -27.21 -17.73
CA LEU A 1 -33.06 -28.44 -17.66
C LEU A 1 -31.60 -28.19 -18.07
N GLY A 2 -31.30 -27.53 -19.19
CA GLY A 2 -29.91 -27.35 -19.67
C GLY A 2 -28.99 -26.43 -18.84
N ALA A 3 -29.51 -25.35 -18.24
CA ALA A 3 -28.68 -24.42 -17.46
C ALA A 3 -28.22 -25.01 -16.11
N SER A 4 -29.12 -25.71 -15.41
CA SER A 4 -28.81 -26.37 -14.13
C SER A 4 -27.80 -27.52 -14.29
N LEU A 5 -27.90 -28.30 -15.38
CA LEU A 5 -26.94 -29.36 -15.68
C LEU A 5 -25.53 -28.83 -15.96
N ARG A 6 -25.42 -27.72 -16.70
CA ARG A 6 -24.14 -27.07 -17.03
C ARG A 6 -23.46 -26.48 -15.79
N THR A 7 -24.23 -25.86 -14.90
CA THR A 7 -23.71 -25.34 -13.63
C THR A 7 -23.25 -26.48 -12.73
N SER A 8 -24.06 -27.52 -12.52
CA SER A 8 -23.66 -28.66 -11.69
C SER A 8 -22.44 -29.41 -12.24
N LEU A 9 -22.34 -29.58 -13.56
CA LEU A 9 -21.15 -30.18 -14.19
C LEU A 9 -19.91 -29.31 -14.01
N ARG A 10 -20.00 -27.98 -14.20
CA ARG A 10 -18.85 -27.07 -14.04
C ARG A 10 -18.37 -27.02 -12.59
N THR A 11 -19.28 -26.99 -11.62
CA THR A 11 -18.94 -26.96 -10.19
C THR A 11 -18.34 -28.28 -9.74
N SER A 12 -18.95 -29.42 -10.12
CA SER A 12 -18.46 -30.73 -9.70
C SER A 12 -17.17 -31.15 -10.42
N LEU A 13 -17.03 -30.91 -11.73
CA LEU A 13 -15.75 -31.16 -12.42
C LEU A 13 -14.68 -30.17 -11.98
N GLY A 14 -14.99 -28.88 -11.81
CA GLY A 14 -14.03 -27.87 -11.39
C GLY A 14 -13.48 -28.12 -9.98
N ALA A 15 -14.34 -28.51 -9.04
CA ALA A 15 -13.93 -28.87 -7.69
C ALA A 15 -13.12 -30.17 -7.66
N SER A 16 -13.58 -31.22 -8.35
CA SER A 16 -12.90 -32.53 -8.37
C SER A 16 -11.55 -32.49 -9.08
N LEU A 17 -11.49 -31.85 -10.25
CA LEU A 17 -10.25 -31.66 -11.01
C LEU A 17 -9.30 -30.69 -10.32
N GLY A 18 -9.80 -29.58 -9.77
CA GLY A 18 -8.97 -28.60 -9.05
C GLY A 18 -8.32 -29.17 -7.80
N VAL A 19 -9.07 -29.98 -7.02
CA VAL A 19 -8.53 -30.65 -5.83
C VAL A 19 -7.57 -31.78 -6.21
N SER A 20 -7.93 -32.65 -7.16
CA SER A 20 -7.09 -33.80 -7.50
C SER A 20 -5.84 -33.42 -8.30
N LEU A 21 -5.94 -32.54 -9.30
CA LEU A 21 -4.78 -32.04 -10.04
C LEU A 21 -3.96 -31.08 -9.18
N GLY A 22 -4.59 -30.21 -8.39
CA GLY A 22 -3.88 -29.29 -7.51
C GLY A 22 -3.08 -30.01 -6.42
N ALA A 23 -3.67 -31.05 -5.80
CA ALA A 23 -2.96 -31.88 -4.83
C ALA A 23 -1.85 -32.71 -5.50
N SER A 24 -2.13 -33.35 -6.64
CA SER A 24 -1.15 -34.20 -7.33
C SER A 24 0.01 -33.38 -7.91
N LEU A 25 -0.25 -32.20 -8.48
CA LEU A 25 0.79 -31.30 -8.98
C LEU A 25 1.59 -30.70 -7.83
N ARG A 26 0.95 -30.27 -6.74
CA ARG A 26 1.67 -29.72 -5.59
C ARG A 26 2.55 -30.77 -4.90
N THR A 27 2.06 -31.99 -4.76
CA THR A 27 2.85 -33.09 -4.18
C THR A 27 3.97 -33.51 -5.13
N SER A 28 3.68 -33.75 -6.41
CA SER A 28 4.69 -34.27 -7.35
C SER A 28 5.69 -33.21 -7.81
N LEU A 29 5.24 -32.01 -8.21
CA LEU A 29 6.17 -30.92 -8.56
C LEU A 29 6.78 -30.29 -7.32
N GLY A 30 6.03 -30.07 -6.24
CA GLY A 30 6.57 -29.44 -5.03
C GLY A 30 7.64 -30.30 -4.37
N ALA A 31 7.44 -31.62 -4.27
CA ALA A 31 8.46 -32.52 -3.74
C ALA A 31 9.66 -32.64 -4.71
N SER A 32 9.42 -32.81 -6.01
CA SER A 32 10.51 -33.07 -6.97
C SER A 32 11.32 -31.82 -7.29
N LEU A 33 10.67 -30.67 -7.53
CA LEU A 33 11.35 -29.38 -7.75
C LEU A 33 11.89 -28.81 -6.44
N GLY A 34 11.14 -28.90 -5.34
CA GLY A 34 11.59 -28.40 -4.04
C GLY A 34 12.84 -29.12 -3.53
N ALA A 35 12.89 -30.45 -3.63
CA ALA A 35 14.09 -31.21 -3.27
C ALA A 35 15.24 -30.95 -4.25
N SER A 36 14.99 -31.01 -5.57
CA SER A 36 16.08 -30.87 -6.56
C SER A 36 16.65 -29.45 -6.64
N LEU A 37 15.80 -28.42 -6.57
CA LEU A 37 16.24 -27.02 -6.54
C LEU A 37 16.74 -26.61 -5.16
N GLY A 38 16.12 -27.11 -4.09
CA GLY A 38 16.57 -26.88 -2.72
C GLY A 38 17.99 -27.38 -2.51
N ASP A 39 18.26 -28.65 -2.82
CA ASP A 39 19.60 -29.24 -2.67
C ASP A 39 20.64 -28.56 -3.59
N SER A 40 20.24 -28.18 -4.81
CA SER A 40 21.13 -27.53 -5.78
C SER A 40 21.43 -26.07 -5.48
N LEU A 41 20.49 -25.31 -4.88
CA LEU A 41 20.64 -23.89 -4.59
C LEU A 41 21.19 -23.65 -3.17
N LEU A 42 20.76 -24.43 -2.18
CA LEU A 42 21.29 -24.35 -0.81
C LEU A 42 22.73 -24.90 -0.74
N GLY A 43 23.08 -25.86 -1.60
CA GLY A 43 24.46 -26.38 -1.74
C GLY A 43 25.45 -25.40 -2.37
N GLN A 44 24.99 -24.31 -2.99
CA GLN A 44 25.85 -23.30 -3.63
C GLN A 44 26.30 -22.18 -2.69
N GLY A 45 26.03 -22.27 -1.39
CA GLY A 45 26.44 -21.24 -0.43
C GLY A 45 25.73 -19.89 -0.66
N LEU A 46 24.60 -19.90 -1.39
CA LEU A 46 23.69 -18.78 -1.45
C LEU A 46 23.08 -18.63 -0.06
N VAL A 47 23.69 -17.75 0.73
CA VAL A 47 23.17 -17.33 2.02
C VAL A 47 21.83 -16.64 1.74
N SER A 48 20.73 -17.34 2.02
CA SER A 48 19.40 -16.73 1.98
C SER A 48 19.42 -15.50 2.88
N PRO A 49 19.15 -14.28 2.37
CA PRO A 49 19.07 -13.10 3.23
C PRO A 49 17.85 -13.16 4.16
N SER A 50 16.91 -14.07 3.89
CA SER A 50 15.78 -14.39 4.75
C SER A 50 16.26 -15.31 5.88
N PHE A 51 16.65 -14.72 7.00
CA PHE A 51 17.01 -15.47 8.20
C PHE A 51 15.85 -15.55 9.17
N TRP A 52 15.68 -16.75 9.70
CA TRP A 52 14.67 -17.11 10.67
C TRP A 52 14.85 -16.36 11.99
N GLY A 53 13.75 -15.99 12.64
CA GLY A 53 13.79 -15.19 13.87
C GLY A 53 12.38 -14.85 14.34
N SER A 54 12.11 -13.58 14.64
CA SER A 54 10.81 -13.17 15.18
C SER A 54 9.62 -13.52 14.27
N ILE A 55 9.84 -13.54 12.96
CA ILE A 55 8.80 -13.85 11.95
C ILE A 55 8.44 -15.35 11.92
N ASP A 56 9.31 -16.21 12.45
CA ASP A 56 9.16 -17.67 12.49
C ASP A 56 8.88 -18.18 13.91
N LEU A 57 8.50 -17.29 14.84
CA LEU A 57 8.22 -17.67 16.23
C LEU A 57 7.19 -18.79 16.35
N TRP A 58 6.27 -18.93 15.39
CA TRP A 58 5.30 -20.02 15.37
C TRP A 58 5.96 -21.39 15.12
N TRP A 59 6.97 -21.47 14.24
CA TRP A 59 7.77 -22.68 14.04
C TRP A 59 8.64 -22.98 15.26
N ILE A 60 9.28 -21.94 15.81
CA ILE A 60 10.09 -22.07 17.03
C ILE A 60 9.23 -22.61 18.17
N ALA A 61 8.04 -22.05 18.37
CA ALA A 61 7.08 -22.50 19.39
C ALA A 61 6.66 -23.95 19.19
N PHE A 62 6.46 -24.40 17.95
CA PHE A 62 6.14 -25.79 17.64
C PHE A 62 7.26 -26.75 18.09
N TYR A 63 8.52 -26.46 17.77
CA TYR A 63 9.65 -27.29 18.19
C TYR A 63 9.94 -27.19 19.69
N GLN A 64 9.80 -26.01 20.29
CA GLN A 64 9.91 -25.86 21.75
C GLN A 64 8.82 -26.66 22.47
N PHE A 65 7.60 -26.69 21.95
CA PHE A 65 6.52 -27.52 22.48
C PHE A 65 6.82 -29.02 22.33
N GLY A 66 7.39 -29.45 21.21
CA GLY A 66 7.88 -30.82 21.04
C GLY A 66 8.92 -31.20 22.10
N ARG A 67 9.89 -30.32 22.36
CA ARG A 67 10.87 -30.50 23.43
C ARG A 67 10.21 -30.59 24.81
N TYR A 68 9.22 -29.73 25.08
CA TYR A 68 8.44 -29.76 26.33
C TYR A 68 7.72 -31.09 26.54
N LEU A 69 7.26 -31.75 25.47
CA LEU A 69 6.66 -33.08 25.51
C LEU A 69 7.67 -34.23 25.59
N GLY A 70 8.98 -33.94 25.62
CA GLY A 70 10.04 -34.95 25.73
C GLY A 70 10.62 -35.42 24.39
N VAL A 71 10.30 -34.76 23.27
CA VAL A 71 10.99 -35.04 21.99
C VAL A 71 12.45 -34.63 22.12
N THR A 72 13.36 -35.57 21.83
CA THR A 72 14.79 -35.31 21.84
C THR A 72 15.27 -34.91 20.45
N TYR A 73 15.99 -33.79 20.36
CA TYR A 73 16.63 -33.34 19.13
C TYR A 73 18.12 -33.66 19.15
N ALA A 74 18.73 -33.81 17.96
CA ALA A 74 20.17 -33.89 17.85
C ALA A 74 20.83 -32.65 18.48
N PRO A 75 22.03 -32.75 19.09
CA PRO A 75 22.64 -31.64 19.81
C PRO A 75 22.75 -30.35 19.00
N ASP A 76 23.14 -30.45 17.72
CA ASP A 76 23.27 -29.29 16.83
C ASP A 76 21.91 -28.64 16.50
N ALA A 77 20.86 -29.45 16.32
CA ALA A 77 19.51 -28.96 16.10
C ALA A 77 18.92 -28.33 17.37
N ALA A 78 19.25 -28.87 18.54
CA ALA A 78 18.81 -28.34 19.81
C ALA A 78 19.43 -26.95 20.09
N GLU A 79 20.74 -26.82 19.85
CA GLU A 79 21.47 -25.56 19.97
C GLU A 79 20.96 -24.50 18.99
N LYS A 80 20.74 -24.87 17.72
CA LYS A 80 20.14 -23.97 16.73
C LYS A 80 18.76 -23.47 17.17
N LEU A 81 17.91 -24.35 17.68
CA LEU A 81 16.58 -23.97 18.17
C LEU A 81 16.69 -22.94 19.32
N ASP A 82 17.63 -23.12 20.25
CA ASP A 82 17.84 -22.20 21.36
C ASP A 82 18.33 -20.82 20.90
N ILE A 83 19.26 -20.80 19.93
CA ILE A 83 19.74 -19.55 19.32
C ILE A 83 18.59 -18.82 18.62
N MET A 84 17.79 -19.55 17.84
CA MET A 84 16.65 -18.98 17.11
C MET A 84 15.58 -18.43 18.05
N ASP A 85 15.29 -19.13 19.15
CA ASP A 85 14.37 -18.66 20.17
C ASP A 85 14.89 -17.40 20.87
N ALA A 86 16.16 -17.38 21.26
CA ALA A 86 16.79 -16.21 21.87
C ALA A 86 16.73 -14.99 20.94
N ILE A 87 17.05 -15.15 19.65
CA ILE A 87 16.94 -14.08 18.65
C ILE A 87 15.48 -13.66 18.47
N GLY A 88 14.58 -14.63 18.32
CA GLY A 88 13.15 -14.42 18.13
C GLY A 88 12.48 -13.68 19.29
N GLN A 89 13.04 -13.76 20.51
CA GLN A 89 12.63 -13.03 21.71
C GLN A 89 13.41 -11.74 21.96
N SER A 90 14.55 -11.52 21.30
CA SER A 90 15.39 -10.33 21.48
C SER A 90 15.10 -9.20 20.49
N CYS A 91 14.96 -9.47 19.19
CA CYS A 91 14.79 -8.45 18.16
C CYS A 91 13.66 -8.76 17.16
N GLY A 92 13.36 -7.81 16.27
CA GLY A 92 12.47 -8.02 15.14
C GLY A 92 13.20 -8.67 13.96
N TRP A 93 13.32 -7.92 12.86
CA TRP A 93 14.15 -8.33 11.74
C TRP A 93 15.63 -8.28 12.11
N TRP A 94 16.38 -9.27 11.61
CA TRP A 94 17.82 -9.30 11.71
C TRP A 94 18.42 -9.88 10.43
N TYR A 95 19.63 -9.42 10.12
CA TYR A 95 20.39 -9.77 8.93
C TYR A 95 21.84 -10.03 9.36
N PRO A 96 22.20 -11.30 9.62
CA PRO A 96 23.57 -11.66 9.94
C PRO A 96 24.45 -11.68 8.69
N PHE A 97 25.64 -11.11 8.81
CA PHE A 97 26.72 -11.16 7.82
C PHE A 97 28.02 -11.64 8.51
N GLU A 98 29.03 -11.97 7.73
CA GLU A 98 30.36 -12.23 8.28
C GLU A 98 30.93 -10.94 8.92
N GLY A 99 31.16 -10.96 10.23
CA GLY A 99 31.72 -9.83 10.98
C GLY A 99 30.75 -8.68 11.29
N ALA A 100 29.49 -8.74 10.86
CA ALA A 100 28.49 -7.71 11.13
C ALA A 100 27.08 -8.29 11.24
N CYS A 101 26.20 -7.63 11.99
CA CYS A 101 24.78 -7.97 12.05
C CYS A 101 23.96 -6.69 12.06
N ILE A 102 22.94 -6.63 11.19
CA ILE A 102 21.93 -5.57 11.23
C ILE A 102 20.74 -6.15 11.97
N ALA A 103 20.30 -5.52 13.06
CA ALA A 103 19.11 -5.92 13.79
C ALA A 103 18.21 -4.69 14.01
N CYS A 104 16.90 -4.89 14.06
CA CYS A 104 15.95 -3.86 14.45
C CYS A 104 15.21 -4.24 15.73
N GLU A 105 14.88 -3.22 16.52
CA GLU A 105 13.94 -3.39 17.63
C GLU A 105 12.59 -3.89 17.15
N ARG A 106 11.77 -4.39 18.09
CA ARG A 106 10.38 -4.68 17.73
C ARG A 106 9.60 -3.38 17.55
N PRO A 107 8.67 -3.32 16.60
CA PRO A 107 7.68 -2.27 16.60
C PRO A 107 6.86 -2.34 17.89
N GLU A 108 6.72 -1.20 18.55
CA GLU A 108 5.79 -0.98 19.65
C GLU A 108 4.36 -0.79 19.10
N ILE A 109 4.25 -0.10 17.96
CA ILE A 109 2.98 0.24 17.32
C ILE A 109 3.08 -0.08 15.82
N ILE A 110 2.03 -0.72 15.29
CA ILE A 110 1.76 -0.84 13.86
C ILE A 110 0.29 -0.50 13.65
N GLN A 111 0.02 0.59 12.94
CA GLN A 111 -1.32 1.01 12.53
C GLN A 111 -1.51 0.75 11.04
N MET A 112 -2.64 0.13 10.72
CA MET A 112 -2.99 -0.25 9.37
C MET A 112 -4.47 0.00 9.14
N GLU A 113 -4.83 0.18 7.89
CA GLU A 113 -6.22 0.14 7.44
C GLU A 113 -6.40 -0.94 6.37
N GLU A 114 -7.61 -1.46 6.24
CA GLU A 114 -7.96 -2.36 5.15
C GLU A 114 -8.04 -1.59 3.84
N HIS A 115 -7.54 -2.19 2.77
CA HIS A 115 -7.55 -1.59 1.44
C HIS A 115 -9.00 -1.54 0.91
N PRO A 116 -9.50 -0.37 0.46
CA PRO A 116 -10.92 -0.25 0.13
C PRO A 116 -11.37 -1.12 -1.06
N GLN A 117 -10.46 -1.43 -1.98
CA GLN A 117 -10.74 -2.28 -3.16
C GLN A 117 -10.42 -3.77 -2.97
N TRP A 118 -9.63 -4.16 -1.97
CA TRP A 118 -9.13 -5.53 -1.82
C TRP A 118 -9.31 -6.00 -0.38
N SER A 119 -10.39 -6.72 -0.11
CA SER A 119 -10.66 -7.23 1.23
C SER A 119 -9.58 -8.21 1.69
N GLY A 120 -9.21 -8.11 2.95
CA GLY A 120 -8.11 -8.88 3.56
C GLY A 120 -6.71 -8.36 3.23
N ILE A 121 -6.58 -7.30 2.42
CA ILE A 121 -5.31 -6.62 2.18
C ILE A 121 -5.24 -5.38 3.06
N TYR A 122 -4.14 -5.21 3.79
CA TYR A 122 -3.94 -4.08 4.70
C TYR A 122 -2.76 -3.22 4.23
N ARG A 123 -2.84 -1.92 4.51
CA ARG A 123 -1.78 -0.95 4.23
C ARG A 123 -1.50 -0.08 5.46
N LEU A 124 -0.27 0.40 5.59
CA LEU A 124 0.12 1.31 6.68
C LEU A 124 -0.68 2.62 6.57
N HIS A 125 -1.32 3.01 7.66
CA HIS A 125 -2.08 4.27 7.73
C HIS A 125 -2.25 4.67 9.20
N ALA A 126 -2.08 5.97 9.49
CA ALA A 126 -2.45 6.57 10.76
C ALA A 126 -2.91 8.01 10.56
N THR A 127 -3.94 8.43 11.30
CA THR A 127 -4.46 9.80 11.30
C THR A 127 -3.94 10.65 12.46
N ASP A 128 -3.36 10.00 13.47
CA ASP A 128 -2.79 10.61 14.67
C ASP A 128 -1.56 9.79 15.10
N GLY A 129 -0.39 10.44 15.08
CA GLY A 129 0.89 9.78 15.30
C GLY A 129 1.39 8.89 14.15
N PRO A 130 2.47 8.13 14.36
CA PRO A 130 3.09 7.31 13.34
C PRO A 130 2.28 6.04 13.04
N ALA A 131 2.40 5.58 11.79
CA ALA A 131 1.88 4.29 11.37
C ALA A 131 2.74 3.13 11.89
N VAL A 132 4.04 3.34 12.08
CA VAL A 132 4.91 2.39 12.77
C VAL A 132 5.79 3.14 13.75
N ARG A 133 5.89 2.67 15.00
CA ARG A 133 6.87 3.15 15.97
C ARG A 133 7.65 1.97 16.51
N PHE A 134 8.96 2.07 16.49
CA PHE A 134 9.88 1.13 17.10
C PHE A 134 10.20 1.54 18.54
N ARG A 135 10.58 0.58 19.37
CA ARG A 135 10.86 0.81 20.81
C ARG A 135 12.03 1.75 21.07
N ASP A 136 12.91 1.94 20.09
CA ASP A 136 13.99 2.93 20.11
C ASP A 136 13.53 4.36 19.75
N GLY A 137 12.24 4.55 19.46
CA GLY A 137 11.63 5.81 19.06
C GLY A 137 11.64 6.07 17.55
N TRP A 138 12.34 5.25 16.75
CA TRP A 138 12.32 5.40 15.30
C TRP A 138 10.91 5.16 14.76
N SER A 139 10.45 6.04 13.88
CA SER A 139 9.03 6.11 13.51
C SER A 139 8.83 6.30 12.01
N ILE A 140 7.80 5.66 11.48
CA ILE A 140 7.31 5.80 10.10
C ILE A 140 5.90 6.38 10.14
N TYR A 141 5.69 7.44 9.39
CA TYR A 141 4.38 8.04 9.17
C TYR A 141 3.88 7.62 7.79
N ALA A 142 2.61 7.24 7.72
CA ALA A 142 2.00 6.80 6.47
C ALA A 142 0.54 7.25 6.36
N TRP A 143 0.17 7.68 5.16
CA TRP A 143 -1.19 8.05 4.80
C TRP A 143 -1.65 7.17 3.64
N HIS A 144 -2.58 6.26 3.93
CA HIS A 144 -3.18 5.37 2.92
C HIS A 144 -2.14 4.53 2.15
N GLY A 145 -1.15 4.00 2.86
CA GLY A 145 -0.05 3.20 2.31
C GLY A 145 1.14 4.01 1.77
N VAL A 146 1.02 5.34 1.68
CA VAL A 146 2.10 6.22 1.23
C VAL A 146 2.90 6.71 2.44
N ARG A 147 4.23 6.56 2.43
CA ARG A 147 5.09 7.13 3.47
C ARG A 147 5.12 8.66 3.33
N VAL A 148 4.82 9.38 4.41
CA VAL A 148 4.71 10.84 4.43
C VAL A 148 5.57 11.47 5.54
N PRO A 149 5.87 12.77 5.48
CA PRO A 149 6.51 13.48 6.58
C PRO A 149 5.67 13.45 7.86
N ALA A 150 6.32 13.39 9.02
CA ALA A 150 5.65 13.42 10.33
C ALA A 150 4.75 14.67 10.49
N GLN A 151 5.23 15.81 10.00
CA GLN A 151 4.52 17.09 10.01
C GLN A 151 3.14 17.00 9.36
N LEU A 152 2.96 16.17 8.33
CA LEU A 152 1.65 16.02 7.67
C LEU A 152 0.59 15.39 8.59
N ILE A 153 1.03 14.53 9.52
CA ILE A 153 0.12 13.83 10.44
C ILE A 153 -0.02 14.59 11.74
N ASP A 154 1.10 14.92 12.38
CA ASP A 154 1.15 15.48 13.74
C ASP A 154 0.84 16.98 13.77
N THR A 155 1.30 17.73 12.76
CA THR A 155 1.17 19.19 12.71
C THR A 155 0.80 19.68 11.30
N PRO A 156 -0.30 19.15 10.71
CA PRO A 156 -0.66 19.48 9.33
C PRO A 156 -0.79 20.99 9.12
N SER A 157 -1.27 21.74 10.13
CA SER A 157 -1.41 23.20 10.12
C SER A 157 -0.12 23.99 9.85
N LEU A 158 1.04 23.38 10.05
CA LEU A 158 2.34 24.01 9.81
C LEU A 158 2.90 23.77 8.40
N ILE A 159 2.31 22.85 7.62
CA ILE A 159 2.72 22.63 6.22
C ILE A 159 2.60 23.93 5.43
N THR A 160 3.68 24.28 4.74
CA THR A 160 3.85 25.49 3.95
C THR A 160 3.75 25.20 2.45
N ARG A 161 3.75 26.27 1.64
CA ARG A 161 3.85 26.19 0.18
C ARG A 161 5.14 25.48 -0.27
N ASP A 162 6.26 25.84 0.35
CA ASP A 162 7.57 25.32 -0.02
C ASP A 162 7.71 23.83 0.30
N ASP A 163 7.07 23.35 1.37
CA ASP A 163 6.99 21.92 1.69
C ASP A 163 6.29 21.13 0.57
N ILE A 164 5.22 21.69 -0.01
CA ILE A 164 4.46 21.04 -1.09
C ILE A 164 5.26 21.06 -2.40
N LEU A 165 5.88 22.20 -2.74
CA LEU A 165 6.62 22.36 -4.00
C LEU A 165 7.98 21.64 -4.01
N SER A 166 8.59 21.42 -2.84
CA SER A 166 9.85 20.68 -2.72
C SER A 166 9.66 19.16 -2.70
N GLU A 167 8.46 18.66 -2.39
CA GLU A 167 8.16 17.24 -2.41
C GLU A 167 8.11 16.71 -3.84
N MET A 168 9.06 15.87 -4.22
CA MET A 168 9.18 15.31 -5.57
C MET A 168 8.20 14.17 -5.86
N ASN A 169 7.74 13.46 -4.83
CA ASN A 169 6.85 12.33 -5.01
C ASN A 169 5.39 12.79 -5.17
N ALA A 170 4.82 12.57 -6.36
CA ALA A 170 3.44 12.91 -6.66
C ALA A 170 2.42 12.24 -5.72
N GLU A 171 2.68 11.02 -5.25
CA GLU A 171 1.82 10.33 -4.28
C GLU A 171 1.85 10.99 -2.89
N VAL A 172 2.99 11.53 -2.50
CA VAL A 172 3.10 12.29 -1.24
C VAL A 172 2.38 13.62 -1.38
N ARG A 173 2.50 14.32 -2.51
CA ARG A 173 1.71 15.55 -2.77
C ARG A 173 0.20 15.29 -2.79
N ARG A 174 -0.24 14.16 -3.36
CA ARG A 174 -1.66 13.71 -3.27
C ARG A 174 -2.08 13.50 -1.82
N ALA A 175 -1.26 12.80 -1.03
CA ALA A 175 -1.52 12.60 0.40
C ALA A 175 -1.57 13.94 1.16
N MET A 176 -0.70 14.89 0.82
CA MET A 176 -0.74 16.25 1.38
C MET A 176 -2.06 16.95 1.05
N MET A 177 -2.50 16.93 -0.21
CA MET A 177 -3.78 17.50 -0.62
C MET A 177 -4.96 16.91 0.15
N GLU A 178 -5.02 15.58 0.26
CA GLU A 178 -6.09 14.87 0.98
C GLU A 178 -6.13 15.22 2.46
N ARG A 179 -4.96 15.23 3.12
CA ARG A 179 -4.86 15.46 4.57
C ARG A 179 -5.03 16.93 4.96
N LEU A 180 -4.52 17.86 4.17
CA LEU A 180 -4.67 19.30 4.42
C LEU A 180 -6.08 19.79 4.09
N GLY A 181 -6.79 19.05 3.25
CA GLY A 181 -8.05 19.46 2.68
C GLY A 181 -7.87 20.43 1.53
N HIS A 182 -8.85 20.40 0.63
CA HIS A 182 -8.79 21.10 -0.65
C HIS A 182 -8.58 22.61 -0.52
N ASP A 183 -9.34 23.29 0.33
CA ASP A 183 -9.32 24.76 0.41
C ASP A 183 -7.96 25.28 0.88
N ARG A 184 -7.36 24.61 1.86
CA ARG A 184 -6.05 24.98 2.37
C ARG A 184 -4.95 24.64 1.38
N PHE A 185 -5.02 23.49 0.71
CA PHE A 185 -4.05 23.13 -0.32
C PHE A 185 -4.08 24.12 -1.49
N ALA A 186 -5.28 24.51 -1.94
CA ALA A 186 -5.46 25.51 -2.99
C ALA A 186 -4.92 26.89 -2.58
N SER A 187 -5.18 27.30 -1.33
CA SER A 187 -4.65 28.54 -0.78
C SER A 187 -3.13 28.55 -0.66
N LEU A 188 -2.49 27.43 -0.32
CA LEU A 188 -1.03 27.34 -0.20
C LEU A 188 -0.33 27.43 -1.57
N LEU A 189 -0.96 26.95 -2.63
CA LEU A 189 -0.39 26.95 -3.98
C LEU A 189 -0.79 28.17 -4.82
N ASP A 190 -1.50 29.13 -4.24
CA ASP A 190 -2.07 30.30 -4.94
C ASP A 190 -2.81 29.87 -6.21
N LEU A 191 -3.72 28.89 -6.08
CA LEU A 191 -4.52 28.42 -7.20
C LEU A 191 -5.56 29.49 -7.56
N GLU A 192 -5.51 29.98 -8.80
CA GLU A 192 -6.43 31.00 -9.31
C GLU A 192 -7.43 30.37 -10.29
N PRO A 193 -8.72 30.79 -10.26
CA PRO A 193 -9.70 30.34 -11.23
C PRO A 193 -9.38 30.90 -12.62
N ILE A 194 -9.15 30.02 -13.59
CA ILE A 194 -8.88 30.38 -14.99
C ILE A 194 -10.10 30.17 -15.90
N HIS A 195 -11.06 29.35 -15.47
CA HIS A 195 -12.33 29.16 -16.16
C HIS A 195 -13.40 28.73 -15.17
N GLU A 196 -14.62 29.24 -15.31
CA GLU A 196 -15.76 28.81 -14.51
C GLU A 196 -16.96 28.59 -15.43
N GLU A 197 -17.66 27.49 -15.22
CA GLU A 197 -18.84 27.14 -16.00
C GLU A 197 -19.89 26.49 -15.10
N ALA A 198 -21.14 26.92 -15.26
CA ALA A 198 -22.29 26.29 -14.62
C ALA A 198 -22.98 25.35 -15.60
N TRP A 199 -23.09 24.08 -15.24
CA TRP A 199 -23.72 23.05 -16.06
C TRP A 199 -24.40 21.99 -15.19
N ASN A 200 -25.59 21.53 -15.60
CA ASN A 200 -26.41 20.56 -14.87
C ASN A 200 -26.66 20.94 -13.39
N GLY A 201 -26.84 22.24 -13.12
CA GLY A 201 -27.09 22.75 -11.76
C GLY A 201 -25.87 22.77 -10.84
N GLN A 202 -24.67 22.50 -11.36
CA GLN A 202 -23.41 22.56 -10.63
C GLN A 202 -22.47 23.60 -11.23
N THR A 203 -21.61 24.17 -10.40
CA THR A 203 -20.53 25.07 -10.84
C THR A 203 -19.22 24.31 -10.84
N TYR A 204 -18.53 24.36 -11.98
CA TYR A 204 -17.23 23.76 -12.19
C TYR A 204 -16.20 24.87 -12.37
N THR A 205 -15.14 24.83 -11.57
CA THR A 205 -14.09 25.86 -11.62
C THR A 205 -12.76 25.20 -11.96
N LEU A 206 -12.16 25.60 -13.07
CA LEU A 206 -10.80 25.23 -13.43
C LEU A 206 -9.84 26.19 -12.74
N LEU A 207 -8.96 25.63 -11.93
CA LEU A 207 -7.98 26.35 -11.11
C LEU A 207 -6.58 26.06 -11.64
N ARG A 208 -5.72 27.07 -11.67
CA ARG A 208 -4.32 26.92 -12.09
C ARG A 208 -3.40 27.58 -11.07
N SER A 209 -2.27 26.94 -10.77
CA SER A 209 -1.23 27.57 -9.95
C SER A 209 -0.66 28.80 -10.65
N ARG A 210 -0.35 29.83 -9.87
CA ARG A 210 0.28 31.05 -10.41
C ARG A 210 1.67 30.82 -11.00
N GLU A 211 2.41 29.88 -10.44
CA GLU A 211 3.77 29.52 -10.85
C GLU A 211 3.81 28.09 -11.41
N ARG A 212 4.84 27.80 -12.21
CA ARG A 212 5.11 26.44 -12.66
C ARG A 212 5.62 25.60 -11.49
N ASP A 213 5.11 24.39 -11.39
CA ASP A 213 5.60 23.41 -10.44
C ASP A 213 6.88 22.77 -10.97
N THR A 214 7.86 22.66 -10.08
CA THR A 214 9.20 22.17 -10.40
C THR A 214 9.20 20.69 -10.75
N VAL A 215 8.26 19.92 -10.22
CA VAL A 215 8.19 18.47 -10.40
C VAL A 215 7.38 18.11 -11.65
N ALA A 216 6.24 18.76 -11.85
CA ALA A 216 5.41 18.62 -13.04
C ALA A 216 6.08 19.25 -14.27
N GLY A 217 6.99 20.21 -14.07
CA GLY A 217 7.64 20.98 -15.14
C GLY A 217 6.72 22.02 -15.81
N ASP A 218 5.49 22.17 -15.31
CA ASP A 218 4.46 23.05 -15.84
C ASP A 218 3.53 23.53 -14.72
N TYR A 219 2.54 24.35 -15.06
CA TYR A 219 1.52 24.80 -14.10
C TYR A 219 0.69 23.61 -13.58
N LEU A 220 0.41 23.60 -12.27
CA LEU A 220 -0.56 22.67 -11.70
C LEU A 220 -1.94 23.16 -12.07
N GLN A 221 -2.80 22.24 -12.49
CA GLN A 221 -4.17 22.54 -12.84
C GLN A 221 -5.11 21.55 -12.18
N PHE A 222 -6.20 22.07 -11.62
CA PHE A 222 -7.20 21.30 -10.92
C PHE A 222 -8.59 21.71 -11.37
N VAL A 223 -9.51 20.75 -11.50
CA VAL A 223 -10.93 21.05 -11.63
C VAL A 223 -11.62 20.87 -10.29
N ARG A 224 -12.22 21.95 -9.79
CA ARG A 224 -13.07 21.94 -8.60
C ARG A 224 -14.47 21.49 -9.01
N VAL A 225 -14.90 20.36 -8.47
CA VAL A 225 -16.22 19.76 -8.72
C VAL A 225 -16.95 19.53 -7.40
N THR A 226 -18.28 19.66 -7.39
CA THR A 226 -19.09 19.36 -6.19
C THR A 226 -19.94 18.15 -6.47
N CYS A 227 -19.70 17.04 -5.77
CA CYS A 227 -20.48 15.83 -5.96
C CYS A 227 -21.95 16.07 -5.54
N PRO A 228 -22.93 15.92 -6.44
CA PRO A 228 -24.32 16.26 -6.17
C PRO A 228 -24.98 15.37 -5.11
N SER A 229 -24.53 14.11 -4.97
CA SER A 229 -25.12 13.15 -4.02
C SER A 229 -24.58 13.30 -2.59
N THR A 230 -23.36 13.83 -2.42
CA THR A 230 -22.70 13.94 -1.10
C THR A 230 -22.45 15.38 -0.66
N GLY A 231 -22.58 16.35 -1.57
CA GLY A 231 -22.19 17.74 -1.33
C GLY A 231 -20.68 17.96 -1.16
N ARG A 232 -19.87 16.90 -1.32
CA ARG A 232 -18.41 16.99 -1.16
C ARG A 232 -17.78 17.71 -2.34
N VAL A 233 -16.84 18.60 -2.04
CA VAL A 233 -16.03 19.31 -3.03
C VAL A 233 -14.74 18.52 -3.26
N TYR A 234 -14.42 18.26 -4.53
CA TYR A 234 -13.19 17.61 -4.97
C TYR A 234 -12.39 18.56 -5.85
N HIS A 235 -11.07 18.48 -5.78
CA HIS A 235 -10.17 19.13 -6.74
C HIS A 235 -9.37 18.05 -7.45
N LEU A 236 -9.76 17.75 -8.69
CA LEU A 236 -9.15 16.68 -9.47
C LEU A 236 -8.01 17.28 -10.29
N CYS A 237 -6.81 16.71 -10.18
CA CYS A 237 -5.65 17.13 -10.96
C CYS A 237 -5.90 16.85 -12.45
N VAL A 238 -5.63 17.83 -13.31
CA VAL A 238 -5.81 17.73 -14.76
C VAL A 238 -4.58 18.31 -15.49
N PRO A 239 -4.33 17.95 -16.76
CA PRO A 239 -3.20 18.48 -17.51
C PRO A 239 -3.31 19.99 -17.74
N PRO A 240 -2.18 20.72 -17.80
CA PRO A 240 -2.15 22.15 -18.09
C PRO A 240 -2.57 22.51 -19.53
N SER A 241 -2.69 21.52 -20.42
CA SER A 241 -3.20 21.72 -21.79
C SER A 241 -4.70 22.00 -21.84
N VAL A 242 -5.45 21.52 -20.84
CA VAL A 242 -6.90 21.68 -20.73
C VAL A 242 -7.24 23.15 -20.47
N ARG A 243 -8.27 23.68 -21.13
CA ARG A 243 -8.59 25.12 -21.07
C ARG A 243 -9.95 25.45 -20.47
N THR A 244 -10.87 24.50 -20.45
CA THR A 244 -12.23 24.71 -19.94
C THR A 244 -12.52 23.79 -18.76
N ALA A 245 -13.42 24.22 -17.88
CA ALA A 245 -13.84 23.40 -16.75
C ALA A 245 -14.49 22.09 -17.22
N ARG A 246 -15.31 22.14 -18.28
CA ARG A 246 -15.97 20.95 -18.86
C ARG A 246 -14.97 19.93 -19.41
N GLU A 247 -13.99 20.38 -20.19
CA GLU A 247 -12.91 19.53 -20.70
C GLU A 247 -12.13 18.87 -19.55
N ALA A 248 -11.90 19.62 -18.46
CA ALA A 248 -11.22 19.11 -17.28
C ALA A 248 -12.02 18.02 -16.55
N VAL A 249 -13.33 18.20 -16.40
CA VAL A 249 -14.20 17.16 -15.84
C VAL A 249 -14.19 15.93 -16.73
N ALA A 250 -14.42 16.08 -18.04
CA ALA A 250 -14.43 14.95 -18.97
C ALA A 250 -13.11 14.17 -18.96
N TRP A 251 -11.98 14.88 -18.93
CA TRP A 251 -10.65 14.28 -18.81
C TRP A 251 -10.51 13.43 -17.54
N SER A 252 -11.08 13.89 -16.42
CA SER A 252 -11.04 13.13 -15.15
C SER A 252 -11.80 11.79 -15.21
N PHE A 253 -12.73 11.65 -16.16
CA PHE A 253 -13.45 10.40 -16.46
C PHE A 253 -12.87 9.66 -17.69
N ALA A 254 -11.72 10.11 -18.22
CA ALA A 254 -11.12 9.59 -19.46
C ALA A 254 -12.07 9.66 -20.68
N MET A 255 -12.84 10.74 -20.78
CA MET A 255 -13.79 11.01 -21.87
C MET A 255 -13.45 12.32 -22.57
N GLU A 256 -13.92 12.46 -23.82
CA GLU A 256 -13.92 13.74 -24.52
C GLU A 256 -15.07 14.65 -24.02
N ALA A 257 -14.88 15.96 -24.15
CA ALA A 257 -15.79 16.96 -23.56
C ALA A 257 -17.23 16.92 -24.13
N ASP A 258 -17.37 16.47 -25.37
CA ASP A 258 -18.62 16.29 -26.11
C ASP A 258 -19.32 14.97 -25.78
N GLU A 259 -18.56 13.95 -25.40
CA GLU A 259 -19.07 12.63 -24.99
C GLU A 259 -19.54 12.60 -23.52
N TYR A 260 -19.00 13.48 -22.68
CA TYR A 260 -19.33 13.52 -21.26
C TYR A 260 -20.75 14.09 -21.01
N ASP A 261 -21.63 13.28 -20.42
CA ASP A 261 -22.98 13.65 -19.98
C ASP A 261 -23.26 13.15 -18.53
N PRO A 262 -23.23 14.05 -17.53
CA PRO A 262 -23.45 13.76 -16.12
C PRO A 262 -24.83 13.18 -15.82
N THR A 263 -25.81 13.36 -16.72
CA THR A 263 -27.17 12.84 -16.52
C THR A 263 -27.27 11.34 -16.78
N ARG A 264 -26.25 10.73 -17.38
CA ARG A 264 -26.17 9.28 -17.63
C ARG A 264 -25.58 8.47 -16.47
N GLU A 265 -25.00 9.15 -15.47
CA GLU A 265 -24.36 8.52 -14.30
C GLU A 265 -25.16 8.67 -13.00
N ALA A 266 -26.46 8.98 -13.09
CA ALA A 266 -27.37 9.04 -11.94
C ALA A 266 -27.95 7.66 -11.55
#